data_AF-A0A2W6YHC8-F1
#
_entry.id   AF-A0A2W6YHC8-F1
#
_cell.length_a   1.000
_cell.length_b   1.000
_cell.length_c   1.000
_cell.angle_alpha   90.00
_cell.angle_beta   90.00
_cell.angle_gamma   90.00
#
_symmetry.space_group_name_H-M   'P 1'
#
loop_
_entity.id
_entity.type
_entity.pdbx_description
1 polymer ?
#
loop_
_entity_poly.entity_id
_entity_poly.type
_entity_poly.pdbx_seq_one_letter_code
_entity_poly.pdbx_strand_id
1 'polypeptide(L)'
;MAFKPVVIQFYTNRCHTRRKFTASADWLNKSANGNSRAVARAKSWVDRAIRYSQVSWFEGYRQDCSGLVSMAWELKDSLGRPISPATSALPQYATTLSSKSQLQPGDAINNRGIGNAGHVVLFVRWVDQSKGTFVAYEQNGGKGKAVETNLTLVDLTASGFNIREYTSPKIKTPWYLERKK
;
A
#
# COMPACT_ATOMS: atom_id res chain seq x y z
N MET A 1 -23.87 51.57 1.32
CA MET A 1 -24.74 50.80 0.40
C MET A 1 -24.31 49.35 0.49
N ALA A 2 -25.14 48.51 1.11
CA ALA A 2 -24.83 47.11 1.41
C ALA A 2 -25.46 46.20 0.34
N PHE A 3 -24.63 45.42 -0.35
CA PHE A 3 -25.09 44.41 -1.30
C PHE A 3 -25.54 43.16 -0.55
N LYS A 4 -26.79 42.73 -0.82
CA LYS A 4 -27.40 41.52 -0.27
C LYS A 4 -26.80 40.26 -0.94
N PRO A 5 -26.69 39.13 -0.22
CA PRO A 5 -26.16 37.89 -0.78
C PRO A 5 -27.17 37.20 -1.70
N VAL A 6 -26.66 36.60 -2.78
CA VAL A 6 -27.42 35.76 -3.71
C VAL A 6 -27.48 34.33 -3.16
N VAL A 7 -28.68 33.84 -2.92
CA VAL A 7 -28.98 32.45 -2.54
C VAL A 7 -29.20 31.66 -3.84
N ILE A 8 -28.32 30.69 -4.14
CA ILE A 8 -28.54 29.75 -5.24
C ILE A 8 -29.18 28.49 -4.65
N GLN A 9 -30.45 28.31 -4.98
CA GLN A 9 -31.28 27.19 -4.55
C GLN A 9 -31.28 26.11 -5.64
N PHE A 10 -30.69 24.95 -5.34
CA PHE A 10 -30.82 23.78 -6.21
C PHE A 10 -31.99 22.92 -5.75
N TYR A 11 -32.97 22.76 -6.65
CA TYR A 11 -34.16 21.94 -6.49
C TYR A 11 -33.79 20.47 -6.29
N THR A 12 -34.39 19.82 -5.29
CA THR A 12 -34.27 18.38 -5.07
C THR A 12 -35.45 17.66 -5.72
N ASN A 13 -35.20 16.78 -6.69
CA ASN A 13 -36.15 15.75 -7.10
C ASN A 13 -35.74 14.42 -6.44
N ARG A 14 -36.58 13.93 -5.52
CA ARG A 14 -36.51 12.56 -5.01
C ARG A 14 -37.40 11.65 -5.85
N CYS A 15 -36.84 10.56 -6.37
CA CYS A 15 -37.34 9.20 -6.11
C CYS A 15 -36.36 8.15 -6.68
N HIS A 16 -36.32 6.97 -6.04
CA HIS A 16 -35.51 5.78 -6.35
C HIS A 16 -34.02 5.77 -5.94
N THR A 17 -33.82 5.21 -4.73
CA THR A 17 -32.66 4.43 -4.26
C THR A 17 -31.35 4.50 -5.05
N ARG A 18 -30.42 5.33 -4.57
CA ARG A 18 -29.00 4.98 -4.55
C ARG A 18 -28.48 5.22 -3.14
N ARG A 19 -28.14 4.15 -2.42
CA ARG A 19 -27.20 4.25 -1.30
C ARG A 19 -25.92 4.85 -1.88
N LYS A 20 -25.64 6.12 -1.58
CA LYS A 20 -24.32 6.68 -1.78
C LYS A 20 -23.39 6.01 -0.76
N PHE A 21 -22.86 4.84 -1.11
CA PHE A 21 -21.58 4.41 -0.56
C PHE A 21 -20.49 5.15 -1.32
N THR A 22 -20.30 6.44 -1.04
CA THR A 22 -19.09 7.15 -1.45
C THR A 22 -18.01 6.92 -0.39
N ALA A 23 -17.69 5.65 -0.13
CA ALA A 23 -16.51 5.28 0.66
C ALA A 23 -15.20 5.46 -0.14
N SER A 24 -15.26 5.94 -1.39
CA SER A 24 -14.11 6.03 -2.29
C SER A 24 -13.47 7.43 -2.40
N ALA A 25 -14.06 8.49 -1.84
CA ALA A 25 -13.53 9.85 -1.95
C ALA A 25 -13.06 10.43 -0.60
N ASP A 26 -13.70 10.04 0.50
CA ASP A 26 -13.40 10.61 1.84
C ASP A 26 -12.09 10.10 2.45
N TRP A 27 -11.55 8.97 1.98
CA TRP A 27 -10.25 8.46 2.46
C TRP A 27 -9.04 9.19 1.84
N LEU A 28 -9.20 9.77 0.64
CA LEU A 28 -8.17 10.57 -0.01
C LEU A 28 -8.01 11.94 0.66
N ASN A 29 -9.10 12.50 1.19
CA ASN A 29 -9.10 13.82 1.84
C ASN A 29 -8.73 13.81 3.34
N LYS A 30 -8.69 12.64 4.00
CA LYS A 30 -8.41 12.56 5.45
C LYS A 30 -6.93 12.32 5.81
N SER A 31 -5.99 12.80 5.01
CA SER A 31 -4.58 12.60 5.33
C SER A 31 -3.70 13.71 4.76
N ALA A 32 -3.58 14.76 5.57
CA ALA A 32 -2.52 15.77 5.50
C ALA A 32 -1.15 15.24 6.01
N ASN A 33 -1.01 13.92 6.20
CA ASN A 33 0.21 13.26 6.64
C ASN A 33 0.70 12.34 5.50
N GLY A 34 2.00 12.30 5.19
CA GLY A 34 2.59 11.71 3.96
C GLY A 34 2.25 10.24 3.57
N ASN A 35 1.43 9.55 4.36
CA ASN A 35 0.96 8.18 4.19
C ASN A 35 -0.11 8.01 3.08
N SER A 36 -0.93 9.03 2.80
CA SER A 36 -1.83 9.02 1.64
C SER A 36 -1.11 9.09 0.30
N ARG A 37 0.01 9.82 0.24
CA ARG A 37 0.82 9.97 -0.96
C ARG A 37 1.41 8.64 -1.41
N ALA A 38 1.89 7.82 -0.46
CA ALA A 38 2.42 6.49 -0.78
C ALA A 38 1.36 5.59 -1.44
N VAL A 39 0.14 5.58 -0.90
CA VAL A 39 -0.98 4.83 -1.49
C VAL A 39 -1.34 5.35 -2.87
N ALA A 40 -1.45 6.68 -3.05
CA ALA A 40 -1.78 7.27 -4.35
C ALA A 40 -0.72 6.93 -5.42
N ARG A 41 0.56 6.97 -5.04
CA ARG A 41 1.67 6.58 -5.90
C ARG A 41 1.62 5.10 -6.27
N ALA A 42 1.44 4.20 -5.30
CA ALA A 42 1.29 2.78 -5.60
C ALA A 42 0.07 2.48 -6.49
N LYS A 43 -1.07 3.15 -6.21
CA LYS A 43 -2.28 3.03 -7.04
C LYS A 43 -2.00 3.41 -8.50
N SER A 44 -1.16 4.42 -8.75
CA SER A 44 -0.81 4.84 -10.10
C SER A 44 -0.15 3.72 -10.94
N TRP A 45 0.61 2.82 -10.30
CA TRP A 45 1.21 1.66 -10.96
C TRP A 45 0.18 0.55 -11.18
N VAL A 46 -0.71 0.33 -10.20
CA VAL A 46 -1.81 -0.64 -10.29
C VAL A 46 -2.77 -0.27 -11.43
N ASP A 47 -3.18 1.00 -11.52
CA ASP A 47 -4.08 1.50 -12.56
C ASP A 47 -3.48 1.38 -13.97
N ARG A 48 -2.14 1.48 -14.08
CA ARG A 48 -1.41 1.30 -15.35
C ARG A 48 -1.03 -0.15 -15.63
N ALA A 49 -1.33 -1.07 -14.71
CA ALA A 49 -0.96 -2.47 -14.82
C ALA A 49 0.55 -2.67 -15.16
N ILE A 50 1.44 -1.89 -14.51
CA ILE A 50 2.88 -1.97 -14.75
C ILE A 50 3.35 -3.42 -14.61
N ARG A 51 3.98 -3.97 -15.65
CA ARG A 51 4.40 -5.37 -15.71
C ARG A 51 5.47 -5.67 -14.65
N TYR A 52 5.45 -6.88 -14.11
CA TYR A 52 6.48 -7.34 -13.20
C TYR A 52 7.79 -7.63 -13.96
N SER A 53 8.90 -7.09 -13.47
CA SER A 53 10.23 -7.39 -13.96
C SER A 53 11.28 -7.04 -12.90
N GLN A 54 12.19 -7.98 -12.63
CA GLN A 54 13.31 -7.74 -11.71
C GLN A 54 14.48 -6.96 -12.34
N VAL A 55 14.44 -6.73 -13.65
CA VAL A 55 15.51 -6.10 -14.44
C VAL A 55 15.07 -4.82 -15.16
N SER A 56 13.77 -4.55 -15.21
CA SER A 56 13.20 -3.36 -15.85
C SER A 56 12.83 -2.30 -14.82
N TRP A 57 12.77 -1.05 -15.28
CA TRP A 57 12.56 0.12 -14.44
C TRP A 57 11.42 0.98 -14.98
N PHE A 58 10.69 1.64 -14.08
CA PHE A 58 9.67 2.63 -14.40
C PHE A 58 9.77 3.79 -13.40
N GLU A 59 9.75 5.02 -13.89
CA GLU A 59 9.91 6.23 -13.04
C GLU A 59 11.17 6.20 -12.15
N GLY A 60 12.22 5.50 -12.58
CA GLY A 60 13.47 5.32 -11.84
C GLY A 60 13.44 4.22 -10.76
N TYR A 61 12.36 3.47 -10.62
CA TYR A 61 12.24 2.36 -9.66
C TYR A 61 12.12 1.01 -10.38
N ARG A 62 12.63 -0.07 -9.76
CA ARG A 62 12.51 -1.43 -10.31
C ARG A 62 11.05 -1.86 -10.38
N GLN A 63 10.68 -2.58 -11.42
CA GLN A 63 9.30 -3.06 -11.62
C GLN A 63 9.03 -4.36 -10.84
N ASP A 64 9.49 -4.46 -9.60
CA ASP A 64 9.28 -5.63 -8.73
C ASP A 64 8.62 -5.24 -7.40
N CYS A 65 8.42 -6.21 -6.50
CA CYS A 65 7.73 -5.98 -5.23
C CYS A 65 8.38 -4.87 -4.39
N SER A 66 9.69 -4.95 -4.20
CA SER A 66 10.46 -3.94 -3.46
C SER A 66 10.48 -2.57 -4.15
N GLY A 67 10.50 -2.56 -5.48
CA GLY A 67 10.48 -1.34 -6.28
C GLY A 67 9.15 -0.59 -6.23
N LEU A 68 8.00 -1.29 -6.16
CA LEU A 68 6.71 -0.63 -5.93
C LEU A 68 6.67 0.10 -4.58
N VAL A 69 7.15 -0.54 -3.51
CA VAL A 69 7.21 0.10 -2.18
C VAL A 69 8.22 1.24 -2.17
N SER A 70 9.38 1.05 -2.81
CA SER A 70 10.40 2.10 -2.93
C SER A 70 9.87 3.31 -3.69
N MET A 71 9.10 3.07 -4.76
CA MET A 71 8.43 4.10 -5.53
C MET A 71 7.35 4.79 -4.70
N ALA A 72 6.50 4.04 -3.99
CA ALA A 72 5.45 4.58 -3.14
C ALA A 72 6.04 5.48 -2.04
N TRP A 73 7.14 5.05 -1.43
CA TRP A 73 7.88 5.78 -0.41
C TRP A 73 8.81 6.87 -0.96
N GLU A 74 8.94 7.01 -2.27
CA GLU A 74 9.87 7.95 -2.89
C GLU A 74 11.30 7.80 -2.36
N LEU A 75 11.77 6.57 -2.20
CA LEU A 75 13.12 6.31 -1.72
C LEU A 75 14.14 6.87 -2.72
N LYS A 76 15.15 7.54 -2.17
CA LYS A 76 16.22 8.19 -2.91
C LYS A 76 17.55 7.96 -2.22
N ASP A 77 18.64 7.97 -3.00
CA ASP A 77 19.99 8.03 -2.46
C ASP A 77 20.34 9.45 -1.98
N SER A 78 21.58 9.62 -1.48
CA SER A 78 22.09 10.91 -1.00
C SER A 78 22.20 11.99 -2.08
N LEU A 79 22.15 11.60 -3.36
CA LEU A 79 22.17 12.51 -4.51
C LEU A 79 20.75 12.81 -5.02
N GLY A 80 19.71 12.32 -4.33
CA GLY A 80 18.31 12.54 -4.69
C GLY A 80 17.80 11.66 -5.84
N ARG A 81 18.56 10.64 -6.24
CA ARG A 81 18.18 9.72 -7.33
C ARG A 81 17.31 8.58 -6.78
N PRO A 82 16.24 8.17 -7.50
CA PRO A 82 15.44 7.01 -7.13
C PRO A 82 16.27 5.75 -6.88
N ILE A 83 15.93 5.00 -5.84
CA ILE A 83 16.55 3.71 -5.53
C ILE A 83 15.50 2.64 -5.27
N SER A 84 15.85 1.38 -5.53
CA SER A 84 15.00 0.21 -5.26
C SER A 84 15.81 -0.85 -4.52
N PRO A 85 16.09 -0.65 -3.21
CA PRO A 85 16.75 -1.65 -2.40
C PRO A 85 15.98 -2.97 -2.44
N ALA A 86 16.70 -4.09 -2.29
CA ALA A 86 16.08 -5.40 -2.17
C ALA A 86 15.11 -5.44 -0.97
N THR A 87 14.15 -6.36 -1.01
CA THR A 87 13.14 -6.55 0.04
C THR A 87 13.75 -6.70 1.45
N SER A 88 14.89 -7.40 1.54
CA SER A 88 15.65 -7.59 2.78
C SER A 88 16.36 -6.33 3.29
N ALA A 89 16.56 -5.32 2.44
CA ALA A 89 17.23 -4.05 2.76
C ALA A 89 16.26 -2.88 3.02
N LEU A 90 14.97 -3.03 2.67
CA LEU A 90 13.91 -2.06 3.02
C LEU A 90 13.85 -1.68 4.53
N PRO A 91 14.15 -2.58 5.50
CA PRO A 91 14.13 -2.22 6.91
C PRO A 91 15.09 -1.08 7.28
N GLN A 92 16.12 -0.81 6.47
CA GLN A 92 17.04 0.32 6.70
C GLN A 92 16.32 1.68 6.59
N TYR A 93 15.25 1.73 5.78
CA TYR A 93 14.46 2.93 5.47
C TYR A 93 13.16 3.01 6.26
N ALA A 94 12.93 2.08 7.19
CA ALA A 94 11.67 1.96 7.90
C ALA A 94 11.83 1.70 9.41
N THR A 95 10.82 2.10 10.17
CA THR A 95 10.62 1.71 11.57
C THR A 95 9.71 0.49 11.60
N THR A 96 10.11 -0.55 12.34
CA THR A 96 9.27 -1.75 12.52
C THR A 96 8.16 -1.46 13.54
N LEU A 97 6.92 -1.81 13.19
CA LEU A 97 5.75 -1.70 14.06
C LEU A 97 5.55 -3.01 14.85
N SER A 98 5.11 -2.91 16.10
CA SER A 98 4.94 -4.06 16.99
C SER A 98 3.56 -4.69 16.91
N SER A 99 2.56 -3.99 16.36
CA SER A 99 1.18 -4.47 16.29
C SER A 99 0.49 -4.08 14.99
N LYS A 100 -0.38 -4.97 14.50
CA LYS A 100 -1.27 -4.69 13.36
C LYS A 100 -2.19 -3.49 13.61
N SER A 101 -2.52 -3.17 14.87
CA SER A 101 -3.32 -1.99 15.17
C SER A 101 -2.61 -0.67 14.87
N GLN A 102 -1.28 -0.68 14.71
CA GLN A 102 -0.51 0.49 14.35
C GLN A 102 -0.50 0.75 12.84
N LEU A 103 -0.93 -0.21 12.01
CA LEU A 103 -0.90 -0.07 10.55
C LEU A 103 -1.71 1.13 10.08
N GLN A 104 -1.11 1.88 9.16
CA GLN A 104 -1.70 3.02 8.46
C GLN A 104 -1.53 2.83 6.95
N PRO A 105 -2.41 3.44 6.13
CA PRO A 105 -2.26 3.46 4.69
C PRO A 105 -0.83 3.85 4.29
N GLY A 106 -0.18 3.09 3.42
CA GLY A 106 1.19 3.35 2.98
C GLY A 106 2.28 2.64 3.78
N ASP A 107 1.96 1.95 4.88
CA ASP A 107 2.91 1.06 5.55
C ASP A 107 3.18 -0.19 4.68
N ALA A 108 4.38 -0.75 4.78
CA ALA A 108 4.74 -2.00 4.13
C ALA A 108 4.54 -3.18 5.08
N ILE A 109 4.13 -4.31 4.51
CA ILE A 109 4.12 -5.62 5.17
C ILE A 109 5.14 -6.46 4.42
N ASN A 110 6.30 -6.68 5.05
CA ASN A 110 7.53 -7.10 4.40
C ASN A 110 7.99 -8.49 4.88
N ASN A 111 8.03 -9.44 3.96
CA ASN A 111 8.77 -10.67 4.11
C ASN A 111 10.21 -10.49 3.62
N ARG A 112 11.14 -10.41 4.57
CA ARG A 112 12.55 -10.07 4.34
C ARG A 112 13.39 -11.21 3.74
N GLY A 113 12.77 -12.24 3.17
CA GLY A 113 13.47 -13.33 2.49
C GLY A 113 14.38 -12.83 1.35
N ILE A 114 15.44 -13.58 1.05
CA ILE A 114 16.43 -13.19 0.03
C ILE A 114 15.96 -13.61 -1.37
N GLY A 115 16.11 -12.72 -2.35
CA GLY A 115 15.73 -12.98 -3.74
C GLY A 115 14.26 -13.36 -3.87
N ASN A 116 13.98 -14.47 -4.55
CA ASN A 116 12.61 -14.95 -4.77
C ASN A 116 11.93 -15.54 -3.52
N ALA A 117 12.62 -15.59 -2.37
CA ALA A 117 12.04 -16.04 -1.10
C ALA A 117 11.39 -14.90 -0.31
N GLY A 118 11.65 -13.63 -0.66
CA GLY A 118 11.03 -12.47 -0.05
C GLY A 118 9.87 -11.93 -0.88
N HIS A 119 8.99 -11.16 -0.23
CA HIS A 119 7.92 -10.42 -0.87
C HIS A 119 7.48 -9.27 0.02
N VAL A 120 6.96 -8.19 -0.58
CA VAL A 120 6.47 -7.05 0.18
C VAL A 120 5.22 -6.49 -0.49
N VAL A 121 4.27 -6.07 0.35
CA VAL A 121 3.03 -5.44 -0.07
C VAL A 121 2.85 -4.10 0.64
N LEU A 122 2.17 -3.15 0.00
CA LEU A 122 1.82 -1.86 0.60
C LEU A 122 0.39 -1.92 1.14
N PHE A 123 0.23 -1.75 2.45
CA PHE A 123 -1.07 -1.71 3.11
C PHE A 123 -1.86 -0.47 2.67
N VAL A 124 -3.10 -0.65 2.23
CA VAL A 124 -3.99 0.45 1.83
C VAL A 124 -4.99 0.77 2.92
N ARG A 125 -5.71 -0.25 3.40
CA ARG A 125 -6.74 -0.11 4.45
C ARG A 125 -7.15 -1.47 4.98
N TRP A 126 -7.71 -1.48 6.20
CA TRP A 126 -8.47 -2.63 6.69
C TRP A 126 -9.77 -2.81 5.90
N VAL A 127 -10.14 -4.06 5.67
CA VAL A 127 -11.50 -4.49 5.34
C VAL A 127 -12.21 -4.88 6.64
N ASP A 128 -11.55 -5.69 7.46
CA ASP A 128 -11.95 -6.04 8.82
C ASP A 128 -10.68 -6.27 9.66
N GLN A 129 -10.37 -5.30 10.52
CA GLN A 129 -9.18 -5.32 11.36
C GLN A 129 -9.22 -6.44 12.42
N SER A 130 -10.41 -6.81 12.90
CA SER A 130 -10.57 -7.88 13.90
C SER A 130 -10.20 -9.24 13.31
N LYS A 131 -10.52 -9.45 12.03
CA LYS A 131 -10.18 -10.66 11.26
C LYS A 131 -8.83 -10.57 10.54
N GLY A 132 -8.15 -9.43 10.62
CA GLY A 132 -6.88 -9.18 9.92
C GLY A 132 -7.01 -9.11 8.40
N THR A 133 -8.20 -8.85 7.85
CA THR A 133 -8.39 -8.75 6.39
C THR A 133 -8.19 -7.32 5.90
N PHE A 134 -7.40 -7.13 4.84
CA PHE A 134 -6.99 -5.81 4.36
C PHE A 134 -6.83 -5.76 2.85
N VAL A 135 -6.86 -4.53 2.31
CA VAL A 135 -6.50 -4.23 0.91
C VAL A 135 -5.03 -3.87 0.85
N ALA A 136 -4.33 -4.39 -0.16
CA ALA A 136 -2.94 -4.06 -0.44
C ALA A 136 -2.72 -3.73 -1.92
N TYR A 137 -1.68 -2.93 -2.18
CA TYR A 137 -1.07 -2.79 -3.50
C TYR A 137 0.27 -3.49 -3.54
N GLU A 138 0.51 -4.24 -4.61
CA GLU A 138 1.74 -5.01 -4.76
C GLU A 138 2.11 -5.19 -6.24
N GLN A 139 3.40 -5.27 -6.50
CA GLN A 139 3.95 -5.69 -7.78
C GLN A 139 4.25 -7.18 -7.65
N ASN A 140 3.39 -7.99 -8.27
CA ASN A 140 3.25 -9.41 -7.94
C ASN A 140 3.78 -10.27 -9.09
N GLY A 141 4.88 -11.00 -8.84
CA GLY A 141 5.51 -11.87 -9.84
C GLY A 141 4.59 -13.00 -10.34
N GLY A 142 3.73 -13.53 -9.47
CA GLY A 142 2.75 -14.56 -9.84
C GLY A 142 1.58 -14.02 -10.68
N LYS A 143 1.27 -12.72 -10.57
CA LYS A 143 0.27 -12.04 -11.43
C LYS A 143 0.89 -11.35 -12.65
N GLY A 144 2.21 -11.22 -12.69
CA GLY A 144 2.97 -10.60 -13.77
C GLY A 144 2.81 -9.07 -13.87
N LYS A 145 2.23 -8.40 -12.86
CA LYS A 145 1.95 -6.96 -12.86
C LYS A 145 1.64 -6.41 -11.47
N ALA A 146 1.55 -5.08 -11.39
CA ALA A 146 0.98 -4.36 -10.26
C ALA A 146 -0.51 -4.65 -10.13
N VAL A 147 -0.96 -4.99 -8.91
CA VAL A 147 -2.34 -5.39 -8.62
C VAL A 147 -2.82 -4.87 -7.27
N GLU A 148 -4.13 -4.74 -7.15
CA GLU A 148 -4.84 -4.64 -5.86
C GLU A 148 -5.21 -6.05 -5.38
N THR A 149 -4.94 -6.36 -4.11
CA THR A 149 -5.27 -7.66 -3.51
C THR A 149 -5.95 -7.51 -2.15
N ASN A 150 -6.87 -8.44 -1.86
CA ASN A 150 -7.41 -8.65 -0.53
C ASN A 150 -6.61 -9.76 0.15
N LEU A 151 -5.96 -9.43 1.26
CA LEU A 151 -5.04 -10.31 1.98
C LEU A 151 -5.45 -10.44 3.45
N THR A 152 -4.92 -11.46 4.12
CA THR A 152 -5.20 -11.73 5.54
C THR A 152 -3.92 -11.83 6.34
N LEU A 153 -3.75 -10.89 7.27
CA LEU A 153 -2.65 -10.84 8.22
C LEU A 153 -2.99 -11.72 9.44
N VAL A 154 -2.15 -12.70 9.70
CA VAL A 154 -2.27 -13.66 10.80
C VAL A 154 -1.12 -13.44 11.79
N ASP A 155 -1.44 -13.41 13.07
CA ASP A 155 -0.43 -13.28 14.14
C ASP A 155 0.32 -14.63 14.29
N LEU A 156 1.66 -14.58 14.40
CA LEU A 156 2.46 -15.76 14.74
C LEU A 156 2.73 -15.80 16.24
N THR A 157 2.79 -17.01 16.81
CA THR A 157 3.07 -17.24 18.23
C THR A 157 4.49 -16.84 18.65
N ALA A 158 5.44 -16.84 17.71
CA ALA A 158 6.76 -16.24 17.85
C ALA A 158 6.81 -14.97 16.99
N SER A 159 7.25 -13.86 17.60
CA SER A 159 7.35 -12.50 17.04
C SER A 159 7.30 -12.39 15.50
N GLY A 160 6.15 -11.98 14.98
CA GLY A 160 5.96 -11.71 13.56
C GLY A 160 4.53 -11.93 13.10
N PHE A 161 4.31 -11.68 11.82
CA PHE A 161 3.02 -11.90 11.17
C PHE A 161 3.17 -12.85 9.99
N ASN A 162 2.06 -13.33 9.47
CA ASN A 162 2.02 -14.05 8.22
C ASN A 162 0.90 -13.52 7.32
N ILE A 163 1.06 -13.62 6.01
CA ILE A 163 -0.03 -13.38 5.07
C ILE A 163 -0.52 -14.74 4.57
N ARG A 164 -1.76 -15.09 4.92
CA ARG A 164 -2.35 -16.42 4.63
C ARG A 164 -2.27 -16.78 3.15
N GLU A 165 -2.48 -15.81 2.26
CA GLU A 165 -2.47 -16.02 0.81
C GLU A 165 -1.05 -16.28 0.25
N TYR A 166 -0.01 -16.03 1.06
CA TYR A 166 1.40 -16.28 0.73
C TYR A 166 2.02 -17.42 1.55
N THR A 167 1.21 -18.19 2.30
CA THR A 167 1.71 -19.37 3.01
C THR A 167 1.98 -20.49 2.02
N SER A 168 3.15 -20.45 1.40
CA SER A 168 3.76 -21.55 0.67
C SER A 168 4.78 -22.25 1.58
N PRO A 169 5.03 -23.57 1.44
CA PRO A 169 6.16 -24.24 2.10
C PRO A 169 7.54 -23.61 1.78
N LYS A 170 7.62 -22.69 0.81
CA LYS A 170 8.83 -21.93 0.43
C LYS A 170 9.03 -20.61 1.20
N ILE A 171 7.99 -20.02 1.81
CA ILE A 171 8.11 -18.78 2.58
C ILE A 171 8.14 -19.14 4.08
N LYS A 172 9.35 -19.30 4.61
CA LYS A 172 9.59 -19.73 6.01
C LYS A 172 9.75 -18.56 6.98
N THR A 173 9.97 -17.35 6.47
CA THR A 173 10.29 -16.17 7.27
C THR A 173 9.02 -15.39 7.64
N PRO A 174 8.96 -14.80 8.84
CA PRO A 174 7.84 -13.96 9.25
C PRO A 174 7.77 -12.68 8.40
N TRP A 175 6.58 -12.10 8.36
CA TRP A 175 6.30 -10.79 7.81
C TRP A 175 6.41 -9.73 8.90
N TYR A 176 7.03 -8.61 8.57
CA TYR A 176 7.24 -7.48 9.45
C TYR A 176 6.42 -6.28 8.97
N LEU A 177 5.89 -5.52 9.93
CA LEU A 177 5.14 -4.30 9.65
C LEU A 177 6.10 -3.13 9.68
N GLU A 178 6.15 -2.34 8.63
CA GLU A 178 7.22 -1.36 8.40
C GLU A 178 6.63 -0.03 7.95
N ARG A 179 6.95 1.04 8.68
CA ARG A 179 6.60 2.42 8.32
C ARG A 179 7.83 3.15 7.85
N LYS A 180 7.75 3.83 6.70
CA LYS A 180 8.83 4.69 6.19
C LYS A 180 9.30 5.69 7.28
N LYS A 181 10.63 5.85 7.41
CA LYS A 181 11.27 6.87 8.25
C LYS A 181 11.11 8.28 7.67
#